data_AF-A0A3E0NKG9-F1
#
_entry.id   AF-A0A3E0NKG9-F1
#
_cell.length_a   1.000
_cell.length_b   1.000
_cell.length_c   1.000
_cell.angle_alpha   90.00
_cell.angle_beta   90.00
_cell.angle_gamma   90.00
#
_symmetry.space_group_name_H-M   'P 1'
#
loop_
_entity.id
_entity.type
_entity.pdbx_description
1 polymer ?
#
loop_
_entity_poly.entity_id
_entity_poly.type
_entity_poly.pdbx_seq_one_letter_code
_entity_poly.pdbx_strand_id
1 'polypeptide(L)'
;MNFELSKEQQMIVGSVAGFVKDESNVERFRDMREDERGWDPEVWRTMGEYGWLGIAFPEQYGGIDGSFLDMALILEQFGRGLVPEPYIASVVLAGSLVLELGSDDQKNGLLAPMLAGEASLALAYAERQSRYRLEDCLTTASVEGDGYRISGEKVWVLNGHAADSILVVARTSGEQLDRDGLTLFVVPSDAEGLERTAVRGMDGQRSAMLSLNGVAAGPEQVLGPVGGALPALEWALDRAAAAACAEAQGALKELLDRTVDYLKNREQFGVKIGSFQALQHRAAEMFAEVELCKGTMILAALSADLEDPAERAAEISAAKVQLTDGGWFVLEHALQLHGGIALTDEQDLGLFFKRVRVLQGLFGDADHHVDRFQALPGFAA
;
A
#
# COMPACT_ATOMS: atom_id res chain seq x y z
N MET A 1 -9.43 7.02 -23.50
CA MET A 1 -8.36 6.22 -22.86
C MET A 1 -8.46 4.79 -23.39
N ASN A 2 -7.32 4.15 -23.63
CA ASN A 2 -7.27 2.72 -23.96
C ASN A 2 -7.00 1.96 -22.66
N PHE A 3 -7.91 1.07 -22.27
CA PHE A 3 -7.78 0.23 -21.07
C PHE A 3 -7.20 -1.16 -21.38
N GLU A 4 -6.87 -1.43 -22.65
CA GLU A 4 -6.28 -2.70 -23.04
C GLU A 4 -4.80 -2.77 -22.63
N LEU A 5 -4.44 -3.84 -21.93
CA LEU A 5 -3.07 -4.11 -21.52
C LEU A 5 -2.18 -4.43 -22.72
N SER A 6 -0.96 -3.91 -22.70
CA SER A 6 0.10 -4.30 -23.63
C SER A 6 0.43 -5.79 -23.51
N LYS A 7 1.13 -6.36 -24.50
CA LYS A 7 1.59 -7.76 -24.42
C LYS A 7 2.54 -7.99 -23.24
N GLU A 8 3.39 -7.01 -22.96
CA GLU A 8 4.33 -7.05 -21.83
C GLU A 8 3.57 -7.03 -20.50
N GLN A 9 2.58 -6.15 -20.36
CA GLN A 9 1.69 -6.10 -19.20
C GLN A 9 0.91 -7.41 -19.00
N GLN A 10 0.41 -8.02 -20.07
CA GLN A 10 -0.24 -9.34 -20.00
C GLN A 10 0.72 -10.43 -19.53
N MET A 11 1.99 -10.38 -19.95
CA MET A 11 3.02 -11.33 -19.49
C MET A 11 3.36 -11.12 -18.02
N ILE A 12 3.48 -9.88 -17.54
CA ILE A 12 3.68 -9.55 -16.13
C ILE A 12 2.52 -10.12 -15.30
N VAL A 13 1.29 -9.78 -15.67
CA VAL A 13 0.08 -10.29 -14.98
C VAL A 13 0.05 -11.81 -14.96
N GLY A 14 0.33 -12.47 -16.09
CA GLY A 14 0.37 -13.93 -16.15
C GLY A 14 1.44 -14.56 -15.26
N SER A 15 2.63 -13.95 -15.19
CA SER A 15 3.73 -14.40 -14.34
C SER A 15 3.38 -14.29 -12.86
N VAL A 16 2.91 -13.12 -12.43
CA VAL A 16 2.54 -12.87 -11.02
C VAL A 16 1.33 -13.72 -10.61
N ALA A 17 0.33 -13.87 -11.48
CA ALA A 17 -0.82 -14.71 -11.19
C ALA A 17 -0.45 -16.19 -11.02
N GLY A 18 0.52 -16.69 -11.81
CA GLY A 18 1.09 -18.03 -11.64
C GLY A 18 1.75 -18.20 -10.28
N PHE A 19 2.64 -17.26 -9.93
CA PHE A 19 3.31 -17.25 -8.63
C PHE A 19 2.33 -17.16 -7.44
N VAL A 20 1.34 -16.27 -7.50
CA VAL A 20 0.32 -16.13 -6.46
C VAL A 20 -0.46 -17.43 -6.26
N LYS A 21 -0.76 -18.14 -7.35
CA LYS A 21 -1.47 -19.40 -7.29
C LYS A 21 -0.62 -20.53 -6.71
N ASP A 22 0.63 -20.63 -7.16
CA ASP A 22 1.47 -21.81 -6.94
C ASP A 22 2.41 -21.66 -5.72
N GLU A 23 2.86 -20.44 -5.41
CA GLU A 23 3.89 -20.16 -4.40
C GLU A 23 3.39 -19.25 -3.25
N SER A 24 2.49 -18.30 -3.50
CA SER A 24 1.94 -17.39 -2.47
C SER A 24 0.42 -17.39 -2.38
N ASN A 25 -0.14 -18.59 -2.23
CA ASN A 25 -1.58 -18.78 -2.10
C ASN A 25 -2.10 -18.39 -0.69
N VAL A 26 -3.43 -18.43 -0.52
CA VAL A 26 -4.09 -18.03 0.74
C VAL A 26 -3.74 -18.93 1.91
N GLU A 27 -3.38 -20.20 1.68
CA GLU A 27 -2.93 -21.12 2.74
C GLU A 27 -1.60 -20.63 3.33
N ARG A 28 -0.64 -20.23 2.49
CA ARG A 28 0.60 -19.59 2.94
C ARG A 28 0.31 -18.32 3.75
N PHE A 29 -0.64 -17.49 3.30
CA PHE A 29 -1.02 -16.31 4.07
C PHE A 29 -1.55 -16.67 5.46
N ARG A 30 -2.33 -17.76 5.60
CA ARG A 30 -2.79 -18.23 6.91
C ARG A 30 -1.64 -18.59 7.84
N ASP A 31 -0.60 -19.23 7.33
CA ASP A 31 0.60 -19.55 8.10
C ASP A 31 1.36 -18.28 8.50
N MET A 32 1.56 -17.36 7.55
CA MET A 32 2.28 -16.09 7.78
C MET A 32 1.60 -15.17 8.78
N ARG A 33 0.28 -15.30 8.99
CA ARG A 33 -0.42 -14.55 10.05
C ARG A 33 0.19 -14.80 11.42
N GLU A 34 0.68 -16.01 11.69
CA GLU A 34 1.28 -16.38 12.97
C GLU A 34 2.80 -16.15 13.06
N ASP A 35 3.45 -15.90 11.94
CA ASP A 35 4.88 -15.61 11.89
C ASP A 35 5.23 -14.23 12.50
N GLU A 36 6.37 -14.13 13.18
CA GLU A 36 6.78 -12.88 13.85
C GLU A 36 7.14 -11.77 12.85
N ARG A 37 7.80 -12.12 11.75
CA ARG A 37 8.12 -11.20 10.64
C ARG A 37 6.87 -10.92 9.81
N GLY A 38 5.99 -11.90 9.64
CA GLY A 38 4.72 -11.80 8.94
C GLY A 38 4.82 -11.89 7.42
N TRP A 39 6.01 -12.14 6.88
CA TRP A 39 6.31 -12.36 5.46
C TRP A 39 7.63 -13.13 5.32
N ASP A 40 7.89 -13.72 4.15
CA ASP A 40 9.03 -14.61 3.93
C ASP A 40 10.17 -13.90 3.16
N PRO A 41 11.39 -13.78 3.73
CA PRO A 41 12.55 -13.22 3.04
C PRO A 41 12.92 -13.92 1.75
N GLU A 42 12.68 -15.24 1.64
CA GLU A 42 12.99 -15.98 0.42
C GLU A 42 12.02 -15.61 -0.70
N VAL A 43 10.72 -15.50 -0.39
CA VAL A 43 9.72 -15.01 -1.34
C VAL A 43 10.02 -13.57 -1.77
N TRP A 44 10.42 -12.71 -0.85
CA TRP A 44 10.84 -11.34 -1.18
C TRP A 44 12.01 -11.33 -2.16
N ARG A 45 13.02 -12.19 -1.96
CA ARG A 45 14.14 -12.34 -2.89
C ARG A 45 13.68 -12.85 -4.26
N THR A 46 12.79 -13.85 -4.31
CA THR A 46 12.21 -14.34 -5.56
C THR A 46 11.48 -13.24 -6.33
N MET A 47 10.74 -12.34 -5.65
CA MET A 47 10.14 -11.18 -6.30
C MET A 47 11.18 -10.23 -6.92
N GLY A 48 12.34 -10.08 -6.26
CA GLY A 48 13.48 -9.33 -6.78
C GLY A 48 14.11 -9.99 -8.01
N GLU A 49 14.33 -11.31 -7.96
CA GLU A 49 14.85 -12.11 -9.08
C GLU A 49 13.94 -12.07 -10.32
N TYR A 50 12.62 -12.03 -10.12
CA TYR A 50 11.64 -11.82 -11.19
C TYR A 50 11.52 -10.37 -11.66
N GLY A 51 12.21 -9.43 -11.01
CA GLY A 51 12.25 -8.02 -11.37
C GLY A 51 11.01 -7.22 -10.94
N TRP A 52 10.11 -7.80 -10.14
CA TRP A 52 8.86 -7.14 -9.75
C TRP A 52 9.08 -5.99 -8.79
N LEU A 53 10.09 -6.09 -7.93
CA LEU A 53 10.45 -5.02 -6.99
C LEU A 53 10.98 -3.77 -7.71
N GLY A 54 11.61 -3.96 -8.87
CA GLY A 54 12.20 -2.90 -9.70
C GLY A 54 11.35 -2.47 -10.90
N ILE A 55 10.11 -2.94 -11.02
CA ILE A 55 9.33 -2.79 -12.26
C ILE A 55 9.21 -1.33 -12.71
N ALA A 56 9.02 -0.39 -11.78
CA ALA A 56 8.87 1.04 -12.07
C ALA A 56 10.06 1.88 -11.56
N PHE A 57 11.24 1.26 -11.51
CA PHE A 57 12.49 1.93 -11.16
C PHE A 57 13.38 2.02 -12.41
N PRO A 58 14.26 3.03 -12.50
CA PRO A 58 15.19 3.14 -13.62
C PRO A 58 16.20 1.99 -13.71
N GLU A 59 16.54 1.56 -14.92
CA GLU A 59 17.55 0.53 -15.18
C GLU A 59 18.90 0.83 -14.51
N GLN A 60 19.30 2.11 -14.42
CA GLN A 60 20.57 2.51 -13.80
C GLN A 60 20.68 2.15 -12.30
N TYR A 61 19.55 1.87 -11.64
CA TYR A 61 19.51 1.43 -10.24
C TYR A 61 19.06 -0.03 -10.10
N GLY A 62 18.98 -0.78 -11.20
CA GLY A 62 18.56 -2.19 -11.23
C GLY A 62 17.05 -2.40 -11.47
N GLY A 63 16.33 -1.38 -11.94
CA GLY A 63 14.93 -1.50 -12.33
C GLY A 63 14.71 -1.84 -13.81
N ILE A 64 13.48 -1.63 -14.31
CA ILE A 64 13.03 -2.04 -15.66
C ILE A 64 12.36 -0.87 -16.42
N ASP A 65 12.40 0.36 -15.89
CA ASP A 65 11.82 1.56 -16.52
C ASP A 65 10.32 1.42 -16.89
N GLY A 66 9.59 0.61 -16.14
CA GLY A 66 8.14 0.50 -16.23
C GLY A 66 7.42 1.68 -15.57
N SER A 67 6.11 1.72 -15.77
CA SER A 67 5.21 2.73 -15.22
C SER A 67 4.63 2.34 -13.88
N PHE A 68 4.01 3.30 -13.17
CA PHE A 68 3.22 2.96 -11.99
C PHE A 68 2.01 2.06 -12.31
N LEU A 69 1.48 2.08 -13.54
CA LEU A 69 0.45 1.12 -13.96
C LEU A 69 0.98 -0.33 -13.94
N ASP A 70 2.23 -0.56 -14.34
CA ASP A 70 2.81 -1.91 -14.31
C ASP A 70 2.95 -2.41 -12.86
N MET A 71 3.30 -1.51 -11.94
CA MET A 71 3.29 -1.75 -10.50
C MET A 71 1.88 -2.07 -9.97
N ALA A 72 0.87 -1.29 -10.38
CA ALA A 72 -0.52 -1.51 -9.97
C ALA A 72 -1.04 -2.88 -10.44
N LEU A 73 -0.65 -3.34 -11.64
CA LEU A 73 -1.05 -4.66 -12.15
C LEU A 73 -0.46 -5.82 -11.33
N ILE A 74 0.76 -5.66 -10.82
CA ILE A 74 1.36 -6.62 -9.87
C ILE A 74 0.56 -6.62 -8.56
N LEU A 75 0.26 -5.44 -8.01
CA LEU A 75 -0.53 -5.29 -6.79
C LEU A 75 -1.94 -5.88 -6.92
N GLU A 76 -2.61 -5.73 -8.08
CA GLU A 76 -3.89 -6.40 -8.37
C GLU A 76 -3.76 -7.93 -8.22
N GLN A 77 -2.67 -8.54 -8.69
CA GLN A 77 -2.47 -9.99 -8.50
C GLN A 77 -2.14 -10.34 -7.05
N PHE A 78 -1.33 -9.52 -6.36
CA PHE A 78 -1.03 -9.70 -4.95
C PHE A 78 -2.29 -9.67 -4.08
N GLY A 79 -3.24 -8.79 -4.40
CA GLY A 79 -4.54 -8.72 -3.76
C GLY A 79 -5.38 -9.99 -3.90
N ARG A 80 -5.30 -10.68 -5.05
CA ARG A 80 -5.98 -11.98 -5.24
C ARG A 80 -5.40 -13.08 -4.35
N GLY A 81 -4.12 -12.99 -3.99
CA GLY A 81 -3.41 -13.97 -3.17
C GLY A 81 -3.35 -13.64 -1.67
N LEU A 82 -3.64 -12.40 -1.28
CA LEU A 82 -3.27 -11.85 0.02
C LEU A 82 -1.75 -11.96 0.27
N VAL A 83 -0.95 -11.61 -0.73
CA VAL A 83 0.51 -11.66 -0.65
C VAL A 83 0.99 -10.78 0.51
N PRO A 84 1.65 -11.34 1.53
CA PRO A 84 1.99 -10.62 2.75
C PRO A 84 3.21 -9.71 2.63
N GLU A 85 4.04 -9.91 1.60
CA GLU A 85 5.30 -9.19 1.41
C GLU A 85 5.13 -7.65 1.42
N PRO A 86 6.13 -6.90 1.93
CA PRO A 86 5.98 -5.48 2.22
C PRO A 86 6.11 -4.58 0.98
N TYR A 87 5.47 -4.95 -0.13
CA TYR A 87 5.61 -4.26 -1.41
C TYR A 87 5.17 -2.79 -1.35
N ILE A 88 4.00 -2.49 -0.77
CA ILE A 88 3.55 -1.09 -0.61
C ILE A 88 4.48 -0.31 0.33
N ALA A 89 4.90 -0.91 1.44
CA ALA A 89 5.74 -0.24 2.43
C ALA A 89 7.14 0.07 1.89
N SER A 90 7.74 -0.92 1.22
CA SER A 90 9.12 -0.87 0.76
C SER A 90 9.24 -0.23 -0.61
N VAL A 91 8.48 -0.70 -1.62
CA VAL A 91 8.63 -0.29 -3.02
C VAL A 91 7.87 1.01 -3.28
N VAL A 92 6.55 1.02 -2.99
CA VAL A 92 5.68 2.16 -3.34
C VAL A 92 6.00 3.39 -2.49
N LEU A 93 6.14 3.22 -1.16
CA LEU A 93 6.38 4.33 -0.24
C LEU A 93 7.86 4.69 -0.16
N ALA A 94 8.66 3.87 0.53
CA ALA A 94 10.03 4.25 0.87
C ALA A 94 10.93 4.28 -0.37
N GLY A 95 10.85 3.28 -1.24
CA GLY A 95 11.62 3.18 -2.48
C GLY A 95 11.39 4.37 -3.41
N SER A 96 10.13 4.74 -3.64
CA SER A 96 9.81 5.93 -4.44
C SER A 96 10.39 7.22 -3.86
N LEU A 97 10.37 7.40 -2.53
CA LEU A 97 10.98 8.57 -1.87
C LEU A 97 12.51 8.57 -2.01
N VAL A 98 13.16 7.41 -1.90
CA VAL A 98 14.61 7.31 -2.15
C VAL A 98 14.93 7.64 -3.61
N LEU A 99 14.13 7.15 -4.55
CA LEU A 99 14.30 7.44 -5.98
C LEU A 99 14.13 8.94 -6.28
N GLU A 100 13.17 9.59 -5.64
CA GLU A 100 12.88 11.00 -5.87
C GLU A 100 13.93 11.92 -5.22
N LEU A 101 14.27 11.66 -3.95
CA LEU A 101 15.01 12.60 -3.12
C LEU A 101 16.47 12.21 -2.84
N GLY A 102 16.82 10.94 -3.05
CA GLY A 102 18.12 10.41 -2.68
C GLY A 102 19.27 10.99 -3.49
N SER A 103 20.43 11.14 -2.85
CA SER A 103 21.70 11.26 -3.55
C SER A 103 22.00 9.97 -4.33
N ASP A 104 22.93 10.00 -5.28
CA ASP A 104 23.33 8.79 -6.00
C ASP A 104 23.86 7.70 -5.05
N ASP A 105 24.58 8.08 -3.99
CA ASP A 105 25.05 7.14 -2.97
C ASP A 105 23.88 6.51 -2.19
N GLN A 106 22.88 7.30 -1.80
CA GLN A 106 21.69 6.80 -1.12
C GLN A 106 20.86 5.89 -2.03
N LYS A 107 20.68 6.27 -3.30
CA LYS A 107 19.96 5.46 -4.30
C LYS A 107 20.65 4.13 -4.51
N ASN A 108 21.96 4.12 -4.74
CA ASN A 108 22.72 2.88 -4.89
C ASN A 108 22.72 2.03 -3.61
N GLY A 109 22.88 2.66 -2.44
CA GLY A 109 22.95 1.96 -1.16
C GLY A 109 21.61 1.38 -0.66
N LEU A 110 20.48 1.96 -1.06
CA LEU A 110 19.15 1.58 -0.56
C LEU A 110 18.28 0.90 -1.63
N LEU A 111 18.29 1.40 -2.87
CA LEU A 111 17.46 0.83 -3.93
C LEU A 111 18.02 -0.50 -4.40
N ALA A 112 19.31 -0.60 -4.73
CA ALA A 112 19.87 -1.84 -5.27
C ALA A 112 19.59 -3.09 -4.39
N PRO A 113 19.87 -3.08 -3.06
CA PRO A 113 19.52 -4.23 -2.21
C PRO A 113 18.01 -4.42 -2.04
N MET A 114 17.21 -3.35 -2.06
CA MET A 114 15.75 -3.48 -2.05
C MET A 114 15.23 -4.16 -3.33
N LEU A 115 15.71 -3.75 -4.51
CA LEU A 115 15.28 -4.28 -5.79
C LEU A 115 15.72 -5.73 -5.99
N ALA A 116 16.87 -6.11 -5.44
CA ALA A 116 17.33 -7.51 -5.38
C ALA A 116 16.56 -8.37 -4.36
N GLY A 117 15.70 -7.78 -3.54
CA GLY A 117 14.98 -8.48 -2.47
C GLY A 117 15.88 -8.91 -1.31
N GLU A 118 17.02 -8.23 -1.12
CA GLU A 118 17.98 -8.48 -0.03
C GLU A 118 17.69 -7.62 1.20
N ALA A 119 17.03 -6.47 1.00
CA ALA A 119 16.60 -5.58 2.05
C ALA A 119 15.14 -5.13 1.85
N SER A 120 14.52 -4.66 2.92
CA SER A 120 13.20 -4.03 2.90
C SER A 120 13.24 -2.70 3.63
N LEU A 121 12.44 -1.75 3.14
CA LEU A 121 12.35 -0.40 3.65
C LEU A 121 10.98 -0.15 4.32
N ALA A 122 10.90 0.91 5.11
CA ALA A 122 9.65 1.43 5.66
C ALA A 122 9.66 2.96 5.69
N LEU A 123 8.47 3.56 5.70
CA LEU A 123 8.26 5.00 5.90
C LEU A 123 7.50 5.26 7.20
N ALA A 124 8.11 6.01 8.11
CA ALA A 124 7.56 6.42 9.38
C ALA A 124 7.14 7.91 9.34
N TYR A 125 5.93 8.15 8.85
CA TYR A 125 5.37 9.49 8.68
C TYR A 125 4.27 9.82 9.71
N ALA A 126 3.38 8.86 10.00
CA ALA A 126 2.17 9.10 10.78
C ALA A 126 2.42 9.20 12.30
N GLU A 127 1.62 10.04 12.95
CA GLU A 127 1.61 10.26 14.40
C GLU A 127 0.17 10.20 14.94
N ARG A 128 -0.01 10.02 16.25
CA ARG A 128 -1.34 9.75 16.83
C ARG A 128 -2.35 10.87 16.55
N GLN A 129 -1.90 12.11 16.55
CA GLN A 129 -2.71 13.29 16.33
C GLN A 129 -2.89 13.62 14.84
N SER A 130 -1.95 13.21 13.98
CA SER A 130 -1.86 13.69 12.60
C SER A 130 -3.03 13.27 11.74
N ARG A 131 -3.63 12.09 12.02
CA ARG A 131 -4.59 11.44 11.13
C ARG A 131 -4.02 11.41 9.70
N TYR A 132 -4.65 12.10 8.75
CA TYR A 132 -4.20 12.22 7.35
C TYR A 132 -3.50 13.56 7.02
N ARG A 133 -3.25 14.42 8.02
CA ARG A 133 -2.54 15.70 7.85
C ARG A 133 -1.04 15.48 7.98
N LEU A 134 -0.35 15.40 6.85
CA LEU A 134 1.09 15.09 6.79
C LEU A 134 1.94 16.19 7.42
N GLU A 135 1.47 17.44 7.41
CA GLU A 135 2.14 18.57 8.03
C GLU A 135 2.07 18.53 9.56
N ASP A 136 1.13 17.80 10.17
CA ASP A 136 0.99 17.68 11.63
C ASP A 136 2.01 16.69 12.19
N CYS A 137 3.18 17.22 12.57
CA CYS A 137 4.34 16.45 13.00
C CYS A 137 4.94 17.03 14.28
N LEU A 138 4.92 16.24 15.36
CA LEU A 138 5.55 16.50 16.65
C LEU A 138 6.95 15.88 16.77
N THR A 139 7.28 14.85 15.96
CA THR A 139 8.64 14.31 15.93
C THR A 139 9.60 15.40 15.47
N THR A 140 10.63 15.65 16.26
CA THR A 140 11.61 16.71 16.00
C THR A 140 12.98 16.14 15.66
N ALA A 141 13.75 16.90 14.89
CA ALA A 141 15.16 16.64 14.64
C ALA A 141 15.95 17.92 14.98
N SER A 142 16.55 17.96 16.17
CA SER A 142 17.35 19.10 16.63
C SER A 142 18.79 18.98 16.15
N VAL A 143 19.39 20.09 15.69
CA VAL A 143 20.79 20.12 15.24
C VAL A 143 21.73 19.72 16.38
N GLU A 144 22.64 18.79 16.10
CA GLU A 144 23.75 18.41 16.98
C GLU A 144 25.03 18.22 16.14
N GLY A 145 26.00 19.12 16.30
CA GLY A 145 27.20 19.12 15.47
C GLY A 145 26.87 19.44 14.02
N ASP A 146 27.25 18.54 13.11
CA ASP A 146 26.93 18.55 11.68
C ASP A 146 25.72 17.68 11.31
N GLY A 147 25.11 17.02 12.30
CA GLY A 147 23.94 16.16 12.14
C GLY A 147 22.76 16.59 13.02
N TYR A 148 21.94 15.61 13.38
CA TYR A 148 20.68 15.78 14.08
C TYR A 148 20.48 14.73 15.18
N ARG A 149 19.63 15.09 16.16
CA ARG A 149 19.04 14.19 17.14
C ARG A 149 17.54 14.12 16.93
N ILE A 150 17.04 12.94 16.58
CA ILE A 150 15.63 12.72 16.29
C ILE A 150 14.94 12.22 17.56
N SER A 151 13.85 12.88 17.96
CA SER A 151 13.03 12.48 19.10
C SER A 151 11.54 12.61 18.80
N GLY A 152 10.76 11.59 19.14
CA GLY A 152 9.32 11.54 18.89
C GLY A 152 8.74 10.13 18.87
N GLU A 153 7.51 10.03 18.40
CA GLU A 153 6.80 8.76 18.21
C GLU A 153 6.24 8.68 16.79
N LYS A 154 6.31 7.50 16.19
CA LYS A 154 5.62 7.18 14.92
C LYS A 154 4.69 6.00 15.13
N VAL A 155 3.54 6.02 14.45
CA VAL A 155 2.51 4.98 14.59
C VAL A 155 2.18 4.36 13.26
N TRP A 156 1.75 3.09 13.30
CA TRP A 156 1.31 2.33 12.13
C TRP A 156 2.33 2.31 10.97
N VAL A 157 3.62 2.24 11.31
CA VAL A 157 4.71 2.16 10.33
C VAL A 157 4.65 0.79 9.64
N LEU A 158 4.15 0.75 8.41
CA LEU A 158 4.05 -0.49 7.63
C LEU A 158 5.43 -1.10 7.43
N ASN A 159 5.57 -2.41 7.65
CA ASN A 159 6.86 -3.12 7.69
C ASN A 159 7.87 -2.57 8.71
N GLY A 160 7.48 -1.61 9.57
CA GLY A 160 8.40 -0.92 10.48
C GLY A 160 9.01 -1.81 11.55
N HIS A 161 8.50 -3.02 11.77
CA HIS A 161 9.01 -4.03 12.71
C HIS A 161 10.09 -4.93 12.10
N ALA A 162 10.13 -5.07 10.76
CA ALA A 162 11.06 -5.96 10.05
C ALA A 162 11.95 -5.25 9.02
N ALA A 163 11.66 -4.00 8.65
CA ALA A 163 12.48 -3.21 7.72
C ALA A 163 13.93 -3.07 8.20
N ASP A 164 14.85 -3.11 7.24
CA ASP A 164 16.30 -2.96 7.41
C ASP A 164 16.70 -1.49 7.53
N SER A 165 15.95 -0.59 6.89
CA SER A 165 16.08 0.87 7.00
C SER A 165 14.71 1.54 7.03
N ILE A 166 14.59 2.60 7.83
CA ILE A 166 13.34 3.33 8.06
C ILE A 166 13.55 4.78 7.66
N LEU A 167 12.74 5.28 6.72
CA LEU A 167 12.65 6.69 6.42
C LEU A 167 11.78 7.37 7.47
N VAL A 168 12.36 8.25 8.28
CA VAL A 168 11.66 8.93 9.37
C VAL A 168 11.41 10.39 8.99
N VAL A 169 10.14 10.80 9.03
CA VAL A 169 9.76 12.22 8.88
C VAL A 169 9.93 12.91 10.23
N ALA A 170 10.73 13.97 10.28
CA ALA A 170 10.88 14.78 11.49
C ALA A 170 10.94 16.28 11.15
N ARG A 171 10.47 17.10 12.08
CA ARG A 171 10.47 18.55 11.98
C ARG A 171 11.83 19.11 12.40
N THR A 172 12.51 19.77 11.46
CA THR A 172 13.80 20.45 11.69
C THR A 172 13.65 21.95 11.92
N SER A 173 12.50 22.52 11.55
CA SER A 173 12.17 23.94 11.73
C SER A 173 10.65 24.18 11.67
N GLY A 174 10.22 25.38 12.07
CA GLY A 174 8.81 25.77 12.08
C GLY A 174 8.01 25.14 13.23
N GLU A 175 6.72 25.44 13.24
CA GLU A 175 5.73 24.96 14.20
C GLU A 175 5.07 23.66 13.74
N GLN A 176 4.40 22.95 14.66
CA GLN A 176 3.83 21.60 14.44
C GLN A 176 3.02 21.45 13.14
N LEU A 177 2.25 22.47 12.73
CA LEU A 177 1.35 22.43 11.57
C LEU A 177 1.90 23.18 10.35
N ASP A 178 3.12 23.69 10.41
CA ASP A 178 3.72 24.38 9.28
C ASP A 178 4.01 23.37 8.17
N ARG A 179 3.65 23.75 6.93
CA ARG A 179 3.89 22.94 5.73
C ARG A 179 5.38 22.81 5.40
N ASP A 180 6.15 23.84 5.72
CA ASP A 180 7.61 23.82 5.63
C ASP A 180 8.22 23.28 6.93
N GLY A 181 9.48 22.85 6.85
CA GLY A 181 10.27 22.44 8.01
C GLY A 181 10.27 20.93 8.30
N LEU A 182 9.60 20.13 7.46
CA LEU A 182 9.71 18.67 7.49
C LEU A 182 10.94 18.18 6.71
N THR A 183 11.68 17.25 7.30
CA THR A 183 12.85 16.60 6.70
C THR A 183 12.70 15.08 6.81
N LEU A 184 13.19 14.36 5.80
CA LEU A 184 13.26 12.90 5.79
C LEU A 184 14.67 12.44 6.20
N PHE A 185 14.73 11.43 7.06
CA PHE A 185 15.97 10.83 7.55
C PHE A 185 16.00 9.32 7.29
N VAL A 186 17.10 8.80 6.76
CA VAL A 186 17.36 7.37 6.64
C VAL A 186 17.94 6.84 7.96
N VAL A 187 17.13 6.13 8.73
CA VAL A 187 17.51 5.57 10.03
C VAL A 187 17.71 4.06 9.90
N PRO A 188 18.92 3.52 10.22
CA PRO A 188 19.14 2.09 10.30
C PRO A 188 18.23 1.42 11.33
N SER A 189 17.82 0.18 11.04
CA SER A 189 16.87 -0.55 11.88
C SER A 189 17.35 -0.89 13.30
N ASP A 190 18.65 -0.80 13.54
CA ASP A 190 19.36 -1.04 14.81
C ASP A 190 19.95 0.23 15.44
N ALA A 191 19.55 1.42 14.96
CA ALA A 191 20.06 2.68 15.46
C ALA A 191 19.82 2.84 16.98
N GLU A 192 20.85 3.33 17.69
CA GLU A 192 20.74 3.60 19.12
C GLU A 192 19.64 4.64 19.41
N GLY A 193 18.78 4.34 20.38
CA GLY A 193 17.63 5.18 20.73
C GLY A 193 16.35 4.90 19.92
N LEU A 194 16.38 4.00 18.94
CA LEU A 194 15.19 3.54 18.21
C LEU A 194 14.60 2.29 18.90
N GLU A 195 13.37 2.40 19.38
CA GLU A 195 12.58 1.25 19.86
C GLU A 195 11.45 0.94 18.87
N ARG A 196 11.26 -0.35 18.56
CA ARG A 196 10.28 -0.84 17.58
C ARG A 196 9.33 -1.80 18.28
N THR A 197 8.07 -1.40 18.44
CA THR A 197 7.02 -2.28 18.96
C THR A 197 6.17 -2.81 17.80
N ALA A 198 6.26 -4.11 17.54
CA ALA A 198 5.46 -4.77 16.51
C ALA A 198 3.97 -4.74 16.87
N VAL A 199 3.12 -4.44 15.87
CA VAL A 199 1.67 -4.40 15.98
C VAL A 199 1.07 -5.31 14.93
N ARG A 200 0.19 -6.22 15.36
CA ARG A 200 -0.58 -7.08 14.47
C ARG A 200 -1.85 -6.36 14.02
N GLY A 201 -2.01 -6.21 12.70
CA GLY A 201 -3.21 -5.70 12.07
C GLY A 201 -4.37 -6.69 12.11
N MET A 202 -5.60 -6.21 11.98
CA MET A 202 -6.78 -7.08 11.91
C MET A 202 -6.79 -7.96 10.66
N ASP A 203 -6.15 -7.51 9.59
CA ASP A 203 -5.94 -8.27 8.36
C ASP A 203 -4.83 -9.32 8.50
N GLY A 204 -4.09 -9.36 9.61
CA GLY A 204 -3.02 -10.32 9.84
C GLY A 204 -1.63 -9.82 9.45
N GLN A 205 -1.55 -8.67 8.80
CA GLN A 205 -0.31 -7.98 8.47
C GLN A 205 0.38 -7.41 9.72
N ARG A 206 1.62 -6.96 9.56
CA ARG A 206 2.44 -6.41 10.64
C ARG A 206 2.84 -4.95 10.34
N SER A 207 2.80 -4.14 11.38
CA SER A 207 3.30 -2.76 11.40
C SER A 207 4.12 -2.54 12.68
N ALA A 208 4.67 -1.34 12.86
CA ALA A 208 5.29 -0.95 14.12
C ALA A 208 4.79 0.39 14.67
N MET A 209 4.85 0.51 16.00
CA MET A 209 4.96 1.79 16.69
C MET A 209 6.44 2.02 16.99
N LEU A 210 6.95 3.21 16.68
CA LEU A 210 8.34 3.58 16.91
C LEU A 210 8.44 4.62 18.01
N SER A 211 9.37 4.44 18.94
CA SER A 211 9.83 5.49 19.85
C SER A 211 11.25 5.86 19.47
N LEU A 212 11.50 7.16 19.23
CA LEU A 212 12.81 7.71 18.94
C LEU A 212 13.26 8.55 20.12
N ASN A 213 14.35 8.15 20.75
CA ASN A 213 14.91 8.78 21.94
C ASN A 213 16.32 9.28 21.65
N GLY A 214 16.42 10.46 21.00
CA GLY A 214 17.72 11.05 20.65
C GLY A 214 18.51 10.24 19.63
N VAL A 215 17.83 9.64 18.65
CA VAL A 215 18.47 8.87 17.58
C VAL A 215 19.40 9.80 16.78
N ALA A 216 20.67 9.41 16.62
CA ALA A 216 21.63 10.18 15.83
C ALA A 216 21.30 10.06 14.34
N ALA A 217 21.35 11.17 13.62
CA ALA A 217 21.33 11.19 12.17
C ALA A 217 22.42 12.13 11.63
N GLY A 218 23.42 11.57 10.96
CA GLY A 218 24.46 12.34 10.25
C GLY A 218 23.92 13.07 9.02
N PRO A 219 24.69 14.00 8.44
CA PRO A 219 24.29 14.72 7.22
C PRO A 219 24.02 13.78 6.03
N GLU A 220 24.70 12.63 5.95
CA GLU A 220 24.50 11.59 4.94
C GLU A 220 23.18 10.82 5.09
N GLN A 221 22.54 10.93 6.26
CA GLN A 221 21.24 10.31 6.54
C GLN A 221 20.08 11.24 6.20
N VAL A 222 20.33 12.50 5.84
CA VAL A 222 19.28 13.41 5.35
C VAL A 222 18.91 13.03 3.93
N LEU A 223 17.63 12.79 3.67
CA LEU A 223 17.10 12.45 2.35
C LEU A 223 16.42 13.69 1.73
N GLY A 224 17.02 14.23 0.67
CA GLY A 224 16.51 15.41 -0.03
C GLY A 224 16.75 16.73 0.73
N PRO A 225 15.96 17.79 0.44
CA PRO A 225 16.16 19.11 1.02
C PRO A 225 15.69 19.19 2.49
N VAL A 226 16.54 19.74 3.36
CA VAL A 226 16.18 20.06 4.76
C VAL A 226 14.99 21.02 4.79
N GLY A 227 13.93 20.63 5.48
CA GLY A 227 12.70 21.39 5.64
C GLY A 227 11.76 21.37 4.42
N GLY A 228 12.10 20.64 3.35
CA GLY A 228 11.36 20.63 2.08
C GLY A 228 10.73 19.29 1.73
N ALA A 229 10.52 18.38 2.69
CA ALA A 229 10.08 17.01 2.39
C ALA A 229 8.59 16.86 2.05
N LEU A 230 7.74 17.83 2.44
CA LEU A 230 6.28 17.69 2.34
C LEU A 230 5.74 17.40 0.92
N PRO A 231 6.18 18.10 -0.15
CA PRO A 231 5.67 17.81 -1.50
C PRO A 231 5.95 16.38 -1.98
N ALA A 232 7.15 15.87 -1.69
CA ALA A 232 7.52 14.49 -2.03
C ALA A 232 6.77 13.46 -1.17
N LEU A 233 6.48 13.79 0.11
CA LEU A 233 5.62 12.98 0.97
C LEU A 233 4.18 12.92 0.41
N GLU A 234 3.59 14.07 0.05
CA GLU A 234 2.26 14.12 -0.56
C GLU A 234 2.19 13.27 -1.84
N TRP A 235 3.21 13.37 -2.70
CA TRP A 235 3.33 12.54 -3.90
C TRP A 235 3.48 11.03 -3.59
N ALA A 236 4.32 10.64 -2.64
CA ALA A 236 4.50 9.23 -2.29
C ALA A 236 3.23 8.63 -1.67
N LEU A 237 2.49 9.41 -0.89
CA LEU A 237 1.22 8.99 -0.28
C LEU A 237 0.09 8.90 -1.30
N ASP A 238 0.11 9.74 -2.34
CA ASP A 238 -0.75 9.59 -3.51
C ASP A 238 -0.53 8.24 -4.20
N ARG A 239 0.73 7.93 -4.53
CA ARG A 239 1.08 6.63 -5.11
C ARG A 239 0.66 5.48 -4.21
N ALA A 240 0.86 5.60 -2.89
CA ALA A 240 0.43 4.58 -1.94
C ALA A 240 -1.09 4.38 -1.88
N ALA A 241 -1.88 5.46 -1.98
CA ALA A 241 -3.34 5.38 -2.06
C ALA A 241 -3.79 4.68 -3.36
N ALA A 242 -3.17 4.99 -4.51
CA ALA A 242 -3.42 4.29 -5.76
C ALA A 242 -3.02 2.80 -5.70
N ALA A 243 -1.90 2.49 -5.06
CA ALA A 243 -1.45 1.11 -4.81
C ALA A 243 -2.45 0.34 -3.92
N ALA A 244 -3.01 0.98 -2.90
CA ALA A 244 -4.04 0.36 -2.06
C ALA A 244 -5.31 0.04 -2.85
N CYS A 245 -5.70 0.90 -3.80
CA CYS A 245 -6.79 0.63 -4.73
C CYS A 245 -6.50 -0.56 -5.65
N ALA A 246 -5.26 -0.67 -6.16
CA ALA A 246 -4.83 -1.80 -6.98
C ALA A 246 -4.90 -3.13 -6.23
N GLU A 247 -4.32 -3.21 -5.04
CA GLU A 247 -4.37 -4.42 -4.23
C GLU A 247 -5.81 -4.77 -3.81
N ALA A 248 -6.60 -3.77 -3.42
CA ALA A 248 -7.97 -4.02 -3.00
C ALA A 248 -8.85 -4.50 -4.17
N GLN A 249 -8.64 -3.98 -5.39
CA GLN A 249 -9.35 -4.45 -6.57
C GLN A 249 -9.11 -5.95 -6.80
N GLY A 250 -7.88 -6.42 -6.63
CA GLY A 250 -7.52 -7.84 -6.70
C GLY A 250 -8.31 -8.69 -5.70
N ALA A 251 -8.32 -8.25 -4.44
CA ALA A 251 -9.05 -8.91 -3.36
C ALA A 251 -10.57 -8.93 -3.60
N LEU A 252 -11.15 -7.82 -4.09
CA LEU A 252 -12.57 -7.71 -4.43
C LEU A 252 -12.93 -8.66 -5.59
N LYS A 253 -12.07 -8.76 -6.60
CA LYS A 253 -12.27 -9.68 -7.72
C LYS A 253 -12.24 -11.14 -7.27
N GLU A 254 -11.30 -11.49 -6.39
CA GLU A 254 -11.22 -12.83 -5.81
C GLU A 254 -12.46 -13.17 -4.98
N LEU A 255 -12.96 -12.21 -4.17
CA LEU A 255 -14.21 -12.37 -3.42
C LEU A 255 -15.41 -12.59 -4.33
N LEU A 256 -15.52 -11.85 -5.44
CA LEU A 256 -16.58 -12.06 -6.41
C LEU A 256 -16.49 -13.46 -7.04
N ASP A 257 -15.30 -13.87 -7.47
CA ASP A 257 -15.08 -15.18 -8.12
C ASP A 257 -15.48 -16.33 -7.18
N ARG A 258 -15.02 -16.28 -5.93
CA ARG A 258 -15.39 -17.25 -4.88
C ARG A 258 -16.90 -17.26 -4.60
N THR A 259 -17.51 -16.09 -4.56
CA THR A 259 -18.96 -15.96 -4.35
C THR A 259 -19.75 -16.58 -5.49
N VAL A 260 -19.38 -16.30 -6.74
CA VAL A 260 -20.03 -16.88 -7.91
C VAL A 260 -19.86 -18.40 -7.93
N ASP A 261 -18.69 -18.93 -7.59
CA ASP A 261 -18.47 -20.38 -7.48
C ASP A 261 -19.34 -21.00 -6.39
N TYR A 262 -19.39 -20.40 -5.20
CA TYR A 262 -20.25 -20.86 -4.11
C TYR A 262 -21.72 -20.90 -4.52
N LEU A 263 -22.22 -19.86 -5.19
CA LEU A 263 -23.60 -19.83 -5.69
C LEU A 263 -23.89 -20.95 -6.71
N LYS A 264 -22.92 -21.31 -7.55
CA LYS A 264 -23.05 -22.40 -8.53
C LYS A 264 -23.08 -23.78 -7.87
N ASN A 265 -22.39 -23.94 -6.74
CA ASN A 265 -22.18 -25.25 -6.11
C ASN A 265 -23.11 -25.54 -4.93
N ARG A 266 -23.48 -24.54 -4.14
CA ARG A 266 -24.30 -24.71 -2.93
C ARG A 266 -25.75 -25.05 -3.25
N GLU A 267 -26.31 -26.05 -2.54
CA GLU A 267 -27.71 -26.47 -2.68
C GLU A 267 -28.55 -26.13 -1.46
N GLN A 268 -29.72 -25.54 -1.68
CA GLN A 268 -30.79 -25.36 -0.71
C GLN A 268 -32.15 -25.49 -1.40
N PHE A 269 -33.16 -25.95 -0.67
CA PHE A 269 -34.50 -26.15 -1.23
C PHE A 269 -34.52 -27.06 -2.48
N GLY A 270 -33.58 -28.00 -2.56
CA GLY A 270 -33.48 -28.97 -3.66
C GLY A 270 -32.88 -28.46 -4.96
N VAL A 271 -32.33 -27.24 -5.00
CA VAL A 271 -31.68 -26.64 -6.19
C VAL A 271 -30.40 -25.90 -5.83
N LYS A 272 -29.55 -25.62 -6.83
CA LYS A 272 -28.40 -24.71 -6.65
C LYS A 272 -28.89 -23.31 -6.30
N ILE A 273 -28.33 -22.68 -5.28
CA ILE A 273 -28.82 -21.36 -4.84
C ILE A 273 -28.63 -20.27 -5.91
N GLY A 274 -27.65 -20.42 -6.79
CA GLY A 274 -27.44 -19.56 -7.95
C GLY A 274 -28.57 -19.58 -9.00
N SER A 275 -29.56 -20.48 -8.90
CA SER A 275 -30.77 -20.42 -9.73
C SER A 275 -31.79 -19.38 -9.25
N PHE A 276 -31.67 -18.87 -8.02
CA PHE A 276 -32.59 -17.87 -7.49
C PHE A 276 -32.26 -16.48 -8.06
N GLN A 277 -33.22 -15.88 -8.77
CA GLN A 277 -33.04 -14.58 -9.44
C GLN A 277 -32.54 -13.47 -8.50
N ALA A 278 -33.01 -13.45 -7.25
CA ALA A 278 -32.55 -12.48 -6.26
C ALA A 278 -31.03 -12.56 -6.02
N LEU A 279 -30.44 -13.76 -5.99
CA LEU A 279 -28.99 -13.92 -5.82
C LEU A 279 -28.23 -13.61 -7.11
N GLN A 280 -28.81 -13.92 -8.27
CA GLN A 280 -28.24 -13.55 -9.57
C GLN A 280 -28.13 -12.03 -9.75
N HIS A 281 -29.18 -11.28 -9.39
CA HIS A 281 -29.15 -9.82 -9.43
C HIS A 281 -28.07 -9.26 -8.51
N ARG A 282 -27.94 -9.77 -7.28
CA ARG A 282 -26.85 -9.35 -6.37
C ARG A 282 -25.47 -9.64 -6.93
N ALA A 283 -25.25 -10.83 -7.50
CA ALA A 283 -23.97 -11.16 -8.13
C ALA A 283 -23.65 -10.24 -9.32
N ALA A 284 -24.66 -9.83 -10.10
CA ALA A 284 -24.49 -8.88 -11.19
C ALA A 284 -24.16 -7.45 -10.70
N GLU A 285 -24.80 -7.01 -9.61
CA GLU A 285 -24.48 -5.72 -8.96
C GLU A 285 -23.05 -5.73 -8.40
N MET A 286 -22.65 -6.81 -7.72
CA MET A 286 -21.26 -6.97 -7.24
C MET A 286 -20.26 -6.94 -8.39
N PHE A 287 -20.57 -7.59 -9.52
CA PHE A 287 -19.73 -7.52 -10.72
C PHE A 287 -19.58 -6.07 -11.22
N ALA A 288 -20.66 -5.30 -11.29
CA ALA A 288 -20.60 -3.90 -11.70
C ALA A 288 -19.68 -3.08 -10.78
N GLU A 289 -19.78 -3.23 -9.46
CA GLU A 289 -18.91 -2.53 -8.50
C GLU A 289 -17.44 -2.93 -8.63
N VAL A 290 -17.13 -4.21 -8.87
CA VAL A 290 -15.76 -4.67 -9.10
C VAL A 290 -15.17 -4.06 -10.38
N GLU A 291 -15.96 -3.97 -11.46
CA GLU A 291 -15.50 -3.34 -12.71
C GLU A 291 -15.35 -1.82 -12.57
N LEU A 292 -16.22 -1.15 -11.79
CA LEU A 292 -16.06 0.27 -11.46
C LEU A 292 -14.77 0.49 -10.66
N CYS A 293 -14.51 -0.31 -9.63
CA CYS A 293 -13.25 -0.27 -8.87
C CYS A 293 -12.04 -0.48 -9.79
N LYS A 294 -12.13 -1.40 -10.77
CA LYS A 294 -11.07 -1.62 -11.75
C LYS A 294 -10.85 -0.41 -12.65
N GLY A 295 -11.91 0.19 -13.18
CA GLY A 295 -11.84 1.36 -14.03
C GLY A 295 -11.18 2.55 -13.32
N THR A 296 -11.63 2.87 -12.10
CA THR A 296 -11.07 3.97 -11.32
C THR A 296 -9.65 3.68 -10.85
N MET A 297 -9.33 2.43 -10.51
CA MET A 297 -7.97 2.01 -10.15
C MET A 297 -6.99 2.21 -11.29
N ILE A 298 -7.33 1.81 -12.52
CA ILE A 298 -6.46 2.02 -13.69
C ILE A 298 -6.25 3.52 -13.92
N LEU A 299 -7.30 4.33 -13.80
CA LEU A 299 -7.19 5.78 -13.96
C LEU A 299 -6.29 6.40 -12.88
N ALA A 300 -6.47 6.03 -11.61
CA ALA A 300 -5.58 6.48 -10.54
C ALA A 300 -4.12 6.05 -10.76
N ALA A 301 -3.89 4.84 -11.26
CA ALA A 301 -2.54 4.36 -11.56
C ALA A 301 -1.88 5.11 -12.73
N LEU A 302 -2.63 5.42 -13.79
CA LEU A 302 -2.16 6.27 -14.88
C LEU A 302 -1.87 7.71 -14.44
N SER A 303 -2.65 8.21 -13.47
CA SER A 303 -2.52 9.57 -12.96
C SER A 303 -1.46 9.73 -11.86
N ALA A 304 -0.99 8.62 -11.27
CA ALA A 304 -0.06 8.62 -10.15
C ALA A 304 1.31 9.26 -10.48
N ASP A 305 1.73 9.18 -11.74
CA ASP A 305 2.99 9.74 -12.24
C ASP A 305 2.81 11.12 -12.91
N LEU A 306 1.61 11.72 -12.87
CA LEU A 306 1.38 13.06 -13.40
C LEU A 306 2.09 14.13 -12.56
N GLU A 307 2.67 15.13 -13.23
CA GLU A 307 3.32 16.27 -12.58
C GLU A 307 2.31 17.17 -11.85
N ASP A 308 1.10 17.36 -12.39
CA ASP A 308 0.06 18.20 -11.79
C ASP A 308 -0.52 17.55 -10.52
N PRO A 309 -0.28 18.10 -9.31
CA PRO A 309 -0.80 17.55 -8.08
C PRO A 309 -2.33 17.58 -7.99
N ALA A 310 -2.99 18.54 -8.63
CA ALA A 310 -4.44 18.68 -8.57
C ALA A 310 -5.14 17.59 -9.39
N GLU A 311 -4.65 17.32 -10.59
CA GLU A 311 -5.17 16.23 -11.44
C GLU A 311 -4.92 14.86 -10.80
N ARG A 312 -3.71 14.63 -10.29
CA ARG A 312 -3.38 13.41 -9.55
C ARG A 312 -4.28 13.21 -8.32
N ALA A 313 -4.47 14.26 -7.52
CA ALA A 313 -5.32 14.22 -6.34
C ALA A 313 -6.79 13.89 -6.67
N ALA A 314 -7.31 14.40 -7.79
CA ALA A 314 -8.68 14.15 -8.23
C ALA A 314 -8.92 12.66 -8.50
N GLU A 315 -8.08 12.07 -9.35
CA GLU A 315 -8.28 10.69 -9.81
C GLU A 315 -8.03 9.66 -8.70
N ILE A 316 -7.03 9.91 -7.85
CA ILE A 316 -6.73 9.03 -6.71
C ILE A 316 -7.84 9.10 -5.66
N SER A 317 -8.36 10.30 -5.38
CA SER A 317 -9.47 10.45 -4.43
C SER A 317 -10.75 9.81 -4.95
N ALA A 318 -11.06 9.95 -6.24
CA ALA A 318 -12.18 9.26 -6.87
C ALA A 318 -12.07 7.73 -6.75
N ALA A 319 -10.87 7.17 -7.01
CA ALA A 319 -10.63 5.74 -6.87
C ALA A 319 -10.75 5.25 -5.42
N LYS A 320 -10.25 6.03 -4.46
CA LYS A 320 -10.38 5.70 -3.04
C LYS A 320 -11.83 5.73 -2.55
N VAL A 321 -12.64 6.70 -3.01
CA VAL A 321 -14.09 6.74 -2.72
C VAL A 321 -14.82 5.55 -3.35
N GLN A 322 -14.51 5.21 -4.61
CA GLN A 322 -15.09 4.02 -5.25
C GLN A 322 -14.70 2.73 -4.51
N LEU A 323 -13.46 2.61 -4.04
CA LEU A 323 -13.02 1.50 -3.22
C LEU A 323 -13.78 1.44 -1.87
N THR A 324 -14.02 2.57 -1.22
CA THR A 324 -14.72 2.57 0.07
C THR A 324 -16.18 2.18 -0.09
N ASP A 325 -16.88 2.79 -1.04
CA ASP A 325 -18.34 2.63 -1.18
C ASP A 325 -18.67 1.35 -1.96
N GLY A 326 -18.16 1.23 -3.18
CA GLY A 326 -18.38 0.06 -4.03
C GLY A 326 -17.70 -1.19 -3.48
N GLY A 327 -16.49 -1.05 -2.94
CA GLY A 327 -15.82 -2.17 -2.27
C GLY A 327 -16.60 -2.66 -1.05
N TRP A 328 -17.18 -1.76 -0.23
CA TRP A 328 -18.02 -2.18 0.89
C TRP A 328 -19.25 -2.98 0.44
N PHE A 329 -19.91 -2.55 -0.64
CA PHE A 329 -21.04 -3.28 -1.22
C PHE A 329 -20.66 -4.72 -1.58
N VAL A 330 -19.52 -4.91 -2.26
CA VAL A 330 -19.02 -6.25 -2.61
C VAL A 330 -18.71 -7.07 -1.35
N LEU A 331 -18.06 -6.48 -0.34
CA LEU A 331 -17.75 -7.16 0.92
C LEU A 331 -19.02 -7.64 1.64
N GLU A 332 -20.00 -6.76 1.82
CA GLU A 332 -21.26 -7.06 2.51
C GLU A 332 -22.02 -8.17 1.81
N HIS A 333 -22.15 -8.08 0.48
CA HIS A 333 -22.89 -9.06 -0.30
C HIS A 333 -22.15 -10.39 -0.42
N ALA A 334 -20.81 -10.41 -0.50
CA ALA A 334 -20.04 -11.65 -0.46
C ALA A 334 -20.32 -12.42 0.83
N LEU A 335 -20.29 -11.76 1.99
CA LEU A 335 -20.61 -12.39 3.28
C LEU A 335 -22.06 -12.87 3.33
N GLN A 336 -23.01 -12.01 2.95
CA GLN A 336 -24.44 -12.31 3.02
C GLN A 336 -24.84 -13.50 2.11
N LEU A 337 -24.26 -13.60 0.91
CA LEU A 337 -24.55 -14.67 -0.05
C LEU A 337 -24.00 -16.03 0.41
N HIS A 338 -22.93 -16.04 1.19
CA HIS A 338 -22.40 -17.26 1.80
C HIS A 338 -23.16 -17.66 3.08
N GLY A 339 -23.73 -16.68 3.79
CA GLY A 339 -24.44 -16.88 5.05
C GLY A 339 -23.47 -17.16 6.20
N GLY A 340 -23.90 -17.95 7.20
CA GLY A 340 -23.12 -18.16 8.44
C GLY A 340 -21.70 -18.70 8.24
N ILE A 341 -21.45 -19.47 7.17
CA ILE A 341 -20.11 -20.03 6.89
C ILE A 341 -19.06 -18.93 6.59
N ALA A 342 -19.50 -17.78 6.06
CA ALA A 342 -18.63 -16.66 5.74
C ALA A 342 -18.00 -16.00 6.97
N LEU A 343 -18.62 -16.19 8.15
CA LEU A 343 -18.17 -15.65 9.42
C LEU A 343 -17.23 -16.60 10.18
N THR A 344 -17.02 -17.80 9.66
CA THR A 344 -16.11 -18.80 10.25
C THR A 344 -14.72 -18.66 9.65
N ASP A 345 -13.69 -19.05 10.40
CA ASP A 345 -12.31 -19.07 9.87
C ASP A 345 -12.07 -20.25 8.90
N GLU A 346 -13.06 -21.15 8.74
CA GLU A 346 -13.04 -22.28 7.78
C GLU A 346 -13.05 -21.82 6.32
N GLN A 347 -13.52 -20.60 6.05
CA GLN A 347 -13.53 -20.01 4.72
C GLN A 347 -12.57 -18.82 4.66
N ASP A 348 -11.95 -18.63 3.51
CA ASP A 348 -10.98 -17.54 3.30
C ASP A 348 -11.63 -16.16 3.16
N LEU A 349 -12.95 -16.08 3.00
CA LEU A 349 -13.66 -14.81 2.78
C LEU A 349 -13.36 -13.77 3.85
N GLY A 350 -13.29 -14.20 5.11
CA GLY A 350 -12.97 -13.32 6.23
C GLY A 350 -11.58 -12.70 6.14
N LEU A 351 -10.63 -13.33 5.44
CA LEU A 351 -9.28 -12.81 5.23
C LEU A 351 -9.29 -11.65 4.23
N PHE A 352 -9.91 -11.85 3.06
CA PHE A 352 -10.10 -10.80 2.06
C PHE A 352 -10.92 -9.63 2.59
N PHE A 353 -12.00 -9.91 3.35
CA PHE A 353 -12.79 -8.87 4.00
C PHE A 353 -11.91 -7.97 4.88
N LYS A 354 -11.12 -8.56 5.78
CA LYS A 354 -10.26 -7.79 6.69
C LYS A 354 -9.20 -7.00 5.91
N ARG A 355 -8.61 -7.59 4.86
CA ARG A 355 -7.60 -6.89 4.05
C ARG A 355 -8.17 -5.68 3.32
N VAL A 356 -9.31 -5.84 2.63
CA VAL A 356 -9.98 -4.71 1.95
C VAL A 356 -10.39 -3.63 2.96
N ARG A 357 -10.86 -4.00 4.16
CA ARG A 357 -11.16 -3.02 5.22
C ARG A 357 -9.95 -2.21 5.67
N VAL A 358 -8.77 -2.81 5.75
CA VAL A 358 -7.53 -2.09 6.03
C VAL A 358 -7.16 -1.17 4.87
N LEU A 359 -7.20 -1.67 3.62
CA LEU A 359 -6.88 -0.89 2.42
C LEU A 359 -7.84 0.30 2.19
N GLN A 360 -9.10 0.18 2.62
CA GLN A 360 -10.06 1.28 2.63
C GLN A 360 -9.63 2.43 3.54
N GLY A 361 -9.00 2.15 4.69
CA GLY A 361 -8.53 3.18 5.63
C GLY A 361 -7.08 3.62 5.44
N LEU A 362 -6.25 2.81 4.78
CA LEU A 362 -4.86 3.19 4.49
C LEU A 362 -4.81 4.38 3.52
N PHE A 363 -3.96 5.35 3.85
CA PHE A 363 -3.68 6.55 3.04
C PHE A 363 -4.88 7.47 2.81
N GLY A 364 -5.87 7.43 3.71
CA GLY A 364 -7.09 8.23 3.63
C GLY A 364 -8.34 7.35 3.57
N ASP A 365 -9.37 7.70 4.33
CA ASP A 365 -10.69 7.10 4.21
C ASP A 365 -11.60 7.91 3.28
N ALA A 366 -12.86 7.49 3.14
CA ALA A 366 -13.84 8.13 2.27
C ALA A 366 -13.98 9.63 2.59
N ASP A 367 -14.16 9.98 3.86
CA ASP A 367 -14.35 11.36 4.31
C ASP A 367 -13.14 12.23 3.91
N HIS A 368 -11.92 11.73 4.16
CA HIS A 368 -10.70 12.43 3.74
C HIS A 368 -10.64 12.67 2.24
N HIS A 369 -10.90 11.64 1.43
CA HIS A 369 -10.81 11.76 -0.02
C HIS A 369 -11.94 12.59 -0.64
N VAL A 370 -13.13 12.59 -0.03
CA VAL A 370 -14.22 13.51 -0.41
C VAL A 370 -13.82 14.95 -0.11
N ASP A 371 -13.36 15.25 1.11
CA ASP A 371 -12.90 16.60 1.49
C ASP A 371 -11.75 17.08 0.59
N ARG A 372 -10.80 16.18 0.31
CA ARG A 372 -9.65 16.44 -0.57
C ARG A 372 -10.10 16.76 -2.00
N PHE A 373 -11.04 16.01 -2.56
CA PHE A 373 -11.58 16.25 -3.89
C PHE A 373 -12.35 17.58 -3.95
N GLN A 374 -13.13 17.90 -2.92
CA GLN A 374 -13.89 19.15 -2.84
C GLN A 374 -12.99 20.38 -2.72
N ALA A 375 -11.82 20.24 -2.11
CA ALA A 375 -10.84 21.31 -1.98
C ALA A 375 -10.10 21.63 -3.29
N LEU A 376 -10.28 20.84 -4.35
CA LEU A 376 -9.60 21.07 -5.63
C LEU A 376 -10.08 22.35 -6.31
N PRO A 377 -9.19 23.13 -6.94
CA PRO A 377 -9.56 24.38 -7.62
C PRO A 377 -10.67 24.21 -8.67
N GLY A 378 -10.69 23.07 -9.37
CA GLY A 378 -11.68 22.78 -10.41
C GLY A 378 -13.07 22.38 -9.89
N PHE A 379 -13.21 22.07 -8.60
CA PHE A 379 -14.49 21.69 -7.97
C PHE A 379 -15.10 22.84 -7.15
N ALA A 380 -14.26 23.66 -6.52
CA ALA A 380 -14.69 24.78 -5.70
C ALA A 380 -15.17 26.02 -6.51
N ALA A 381 -15.03 25.99 -7.84
CA ALA A 381 -15.46 27.01 -8.79
C ALA A 381 -16.84 26.67 -9.38
#